data_AF-A0AAD6CWA4-F1
#
_entry.id   AF-A0AAD6CWA4-F1
#
_cell.length_a   1.000
_cell.length_b   1.000
_cell.length_c   1.000
_cell.angle_alpha   90.00
_cell.angle_beta   90.00
_cell.angle_gamma   90.00
#
_symmetry.space_group_name_H-M   'P 1'
#
loop_
_entity.id
_entity.type
_entity.pdbx_description
1 polymer ?
#
loop_
_entity_poly.entity_id
_entity_poly.type
_entity_poly.pdbx_seq_one_letter_code
_entity_poly.pdbx_strand_id
1 'polypeptide(L)'
;MVARASSRQAAQKAKEAITGQMGASGSGKESTGSKRKAQQEKPPEPNKQREIEEEPKVEDSAGPSMGGMSDTKPVEQRMSGGVTETQHSTDEQADSGLKKESGVHESEQRESVVPSSILEKGIIYFFFRPRVNVDDPHGMGDVSRSFFVLRPTPLGAELDNNQGPMDKDARCRLLMLPKKKFPTSAKERDMAFVEKAGQTVKNLQDNFVASSTYQTATRGERTTEDARPYAEGVYAITSSKRASHLAYELTIPAELGEVQENFGLCQRGSWIVQSKNPKFPGPPSGQLPKEADYPESVREKFGDLRWVPLQPEFIDYPNAQILMIGGATNSWGKAATAEGVKQPDEPEPGQELERLAEENEHRVEHLKGNDTVFQDLGMYANNYRALPTTWNGS
;
A
#
# COMPACT_ATOMS: atom_id res chain seq x y z
N MET A 1 22.51 33.18 -10.66
CA MET A 1 23.17 32.14 -11.47
C MET A 1 24.34 31.58 -10.68
N VAL A 2 24.20 30.37 -10.16
CA VAL A 2 25.31 29.56 -9.62
C VAL A 2 25.14 28.20 -10.30
N ALA A 3 26.15 27.79 -11.07
CA ALA A 3 26.10 26.58 -11.87
C ALA A 3 26.15 25.34 -10.95
N ARG A 4 25.17 24.45 -11.10
CA ARG A 4 25.14 23.13 -10.45
C ARG A 4 26.14 22.21 -11.14
N ALA A 5 27.03 21.61 -10.36
CA ALA A 5 28.02 20.66 -10.84
C ALA A 5 27.38 19.29 -11.10
N SER A 6 27.73 18.68 -12.24
CA SER A 6 27.26 17.37 -12.69
C SER A 6 27.70 16.25 -11.75
N SER A 7 26.75 15.37 -11.40
CA SER A 7 26.88 14.19 -10.52
C SER A 7 27.98 13.19 -10.91
N ARG A 8 28.58 13.30 -12.11
CA ARG A 8 29.70 12.45 -12.53
C ARG A 8 30.99 12.65 -11.74
N GLN A 9 31.26 13.85 -11.21
CA GLN A 9 32.50 14.11 -10.45
C GLN A 9 32.47 13.55 -9.02
N ALA A 10 31.30 13.39 -8.42
CA ALA A 10 31.16 12.79 -7.09
C ALA A 10 31.43 11.28 -7.12
N ALA A 11 30.97 10.59 -8.17
CA ALA A 11 31.16 9.15 -8.34
C ALA A 11 32.62 8.73 -8.61
N GLN A 12 33.43 9.57 -9.27
CA GLN A 12 34.85 9.27 -9.52
C GLN A 12 35.72 9.38 -8.26
N LYS A 13 35.46 10.34 -7.38
CA LYS A 13 36.21 10.50 -6.11
C LYS A 13 36.00 9.36 -5.13
N ALA A 14 34.83 8.72 -5.14
CA ALA A 14 34.57 7.54 -4.30
C ALA A 14 35.35 6.29 -4.75
N LYS A 15 35.71 6.21 -6.05
CA LYS A 15 36.41 5.05 -6.62
C LYS A 15 37.92 5.09 -6.37
N GLU A 16 38.52 6.28 -6.27
CA GLU A 16 39.96 6.45 -5.98
C GLU A 16 40.29 6.17 -4.50
N ALA A 17 39.35 6.41 -3.58
CA ALA A 17 39.55 6.15 -2.14
C ALA A 17 39.61 4.66 -1.78
N ILE A 18 39.01 3.78 -2.60
CA ILE A 18 38.95 2.33 -2.35
C ILE A 18 40.24 1.62 -2.83
N THR A 19 40.96 2.21 -3.79
CA THR A 19 42.12 1.57 -4.41
C THR A 19 43.44 1.85 -3.66
N GLY A 20 43.44 2.78 -2.70
CA GLY A 20 44.64 3.22 -1.97
C GLY A 20 45.01 2.42 -0.72
N GLN A 21 44.22 1.42 -0.30
CA GLN A 21 44.37 0.80 1.04
C GLN A 21 44.70 -0.70 1.07
N MET A 22 45.10 -1.28 -0.06
CA MET A 22 45.64 -2.65 -0.11
C MET A 22 47.11 -2.63 -0.53
N GLY A 23 48.00 -2.49 0.45
CA GLY A 23 49.43 -2.60 0.23
C GLY A 23 50.26 -2.34 1.48
N ALA A 24 50.31 -3.30 2.43
CA ALA A 24 51.48 -3.58 3.25
C ALA A 24 51.26 -4.78 4.19
N SER A 25 52.30 -5.60 4.27
CA SER A 25 52.45 -6.92 4.87
C SER A 25 52.70 -6.96 6.38
N GLY A 26 52.23 -8.02 7.04
CA GLY A 26 53.13 -9.03 7.64
C GLY A 26 53.53 -8.98 9.13
N SER A 27 53.57 -10.20 9.70
CA SER A 27 54.30 -10.69 10.90
C SER A 27 53.58 -10.67 12.26
N GLY A 28 53.62 -11.82 12.94
CA GLY A 28 52.84 -12.13 14.14
C GLY A 28 53.63 -12.26 15.44
N LYS A 29 52.96 -12.74 16.50
CA LYS A 29 53.53 -13.52 17.61
C LYS A 29 52.43 -14.02 18.55
N GLU A 30 52.68 -15.19 19.12
CA GLU A 30 51.91 -15.90 20.14
C GLU A 30 51.83 -15.13 21.48
N SER A 31 50.76 -15.35 22.26
CA SER A 31 50.91 -15.75 23.67
C SER A 31 49.59 -16.23 24.30
N THR A 32 49.77 -17.36 24.98
CA THR A 32 48.95 -18.09 25.96
C THR A 32 48.14 -17.28 26.98
N GLY A 33 46.99 -17.82 27.43
CA GLY A 33 46.54 -17.59 28.81
C GLY A 33 45.05 -17.73 29.15
N SER A 34 44.69 -18.90 29.70
CA SER A 34 43.73 -19.11 30.80
C SER A 34 42.20 -19.04 30.61
N LYS A 35 41.64 -20.25 30.72
CA LYS A 35 40.27 -20.59 31.14
C LYS A 35 39.82 -19.86 32.41
N ARG A 36 38.54 -19.46 32.47
CA ARG A 36 37.67 -19.67 33.64
C ARG A 36 36.18 -19.70 33.22
N LYS A 37 35.46 -20.62 33.84
CA LYS A 37 34.06 -21.02 33.64
C LYS A 37 33.32 -20.72 34.95
N ALA A 38 32.16 -20.08 34.88
CA ALA A 38 31.10 -20.03 35.90
C ALA A 38 29.82 -19.55 35.18
N GLN A 39 28.78 -20.37 34.91
CA GLN A 39 27.67 -20.76 35.79
C GLN A 39 27.13 -19.57 36.62
N GLN A 40 26.03 -18.96 36.18
CA GLN A 40 24.60 -19.28 36.46
C GLN A 40 24.11 -18.52 37.69
N GLU A 41 23.14 -17.61 37.52
CA GLU A 41 22.05 -17.35 38.47
C GLU A 41 20.99 -16.40 37.86
N LYS A 42 19.75 -16.90 37.73
CA LYS A 42 18.48 -16.13 37.76
C LYS A 42 18.05 -16.10 39.23
N PRO A 43 17.36 -15.06 39.75
CA PRO A 43 15.87 -15.02 39.77
C PRO A 43 15.28 -13.58 39.99
N PRO A 44 14.02 -13.33 40.42
CA PRO A 44 12.76 -14.10 40.34
C PRO A 44 11.55 -13.29 39.76
N GLU A 45 10.47 -14.01 39.41
CA GLU A 45 9.08 -13.51 39.29
C GLU A 45 8.42 -13.33 40.68
N PRO A 46 7.36 -12.51 40.81
CA PRO A 46 6.38 -12.66 41.88
C PRO A 46 5.06 -13.24 41.38
N ASN A 47 4.59 -14.28 42.09
CA ASN A 47 3.26 -14.85 42.01
C ASN A 47 2.51 -14.50 43.32
N LYS A 48 1.32 -13.90 43.23
CA LYS A 48 0.26 -13.87 44.27
C LYS A 48 -1.08 -13.70 43.55
N GLN A 49 -1.87 -14.77 43.45
CA GLN A 49 -2.95 -15.19 44.35
C GLN A 49 -4.27 -14.41 44.17
N ARG A 50 -5.32 -15.22 43.97
CA ARG A 50 -6.73 -14.89 43.76
C ARG A 50 -7.38 -14.37 45.03
N GLU A 51 -8.28 -13.41 44.89
CA GLU A 51 -9.46 -13.26 45.75
C GLU A 51 -10.70 -13.27 44.87
N ILE A 52 -11.67 -14.06 45.31
CA ILE A 52 -13.00 -14.27 44.73
C ILE A 52 -13.94 -13.50 45.66
N GLU A 53 -14.76 -12.61 45.11
CA GLU A 53 -15.99 -12.15 45.75
C GLU A 53 -17.16 -12.41 44.80
N GLU A 54 -18.14 -13.14 45.32
CA GLU A 54 -19.40 -13.53 44.69
C GLU A 54 -20.49 -12.46 44.87
N GLU A 55 -21.28 -12.26 43.79
CA GLU A 55 -22.75 -12.11 43.76
C GLU A 55 -23.43 -10.86 44.40
N PRO A 56 -24.64 -10.41 43.95
CA PRO A 56 -25.68 -11.30 43.44
C PRO A 56 -26.48 -10.89 42.20
N LYS A 57 -27.07 -11.96 41.63
CA LYS A 57 -28.28 -12.01 40.81
C LYS A 57 -29.47 -11.22 41.40
N VAL A 58 -30.29 -10.69 40.50
CA VAL A 58 -31.75 -10.62 40.69
C VAL A 58 -32.42 -11.05 39.37
N GLU A 59 -33.01 -12.24 39.37
CA GLU A 59 -34.19 -12.58 38.56
C GLU A 59 -35.42 -12.08 39.32
N ASP A 60 -36.43 -11.49 38.66
CA ASP A 60 -37.67 -12.23 38.41
C ASP A 60 -38.73 -11.45 37.59
N SER A 61 -39.48 -12.25 36.84
CA SER A 61 -40.92 -12.13 36.54
C SER A 61 -41.48 -11.25 35.40
N ALA A 62 -41.99 -11.98 34.41
CA ALA A 62 -43.38 -11.97 33.93
C ALA A 62 -43.89 -10.80 33.04
N GLY A 63 -44.28 -11.17 31.81
CA GLY A 63 -45.18 -10.40 30.95
C GLY A 63 -46.62 -10.35 31.47
N PRO A 64 -47.53 -9.72 30.70
CA PRO A 64 -48.33 -10.56 29.82
C PRO A 64 -48.61 -9.98 28.41
N SER A 65 -48.94 -10.91 27.52
CA SER A 65 -49.51 -10.75 26.19
C SER A 65 -51.00 -10.39 26.22
N MET A 66 -51.45 -9.53 25.29
CA MET A 66 -52.74 -9.46 24.57
C MET A 66 -52.53 -8.36 23.49
N GLY A 67 -52.84 -8.41 22.20
CA GLY A 67 -53.66 -9.25 21.33
C GLY A 67 -54.21 -8.32 20.22
N GLY A 68 -54.39 -8.79 18.99
CA GLY A 68 -55.36 -8.20 18.04
C GLY A 68 -54.84 -7.66 16.70
N MET A 69 -55.25 -8.34 15.63
CA MET A 69 -55.13 -8.00 14.20
C MET A 69 -55.67 -6.62 13.80
N SER A 70 -55.15 -6.08 12.68
CA SER A 70 -56.00 -5.74 11.51
C SER A 70 -55.18 -5.46 10.25
N ASP A 71 -55.47 -6.24 9.21
CA ASP A 71 -55.18 -6.02 7.80
C ASP A 71 -55.68 -4.67 7.27
N THR A 72 -54.98 -4.07 6.30
CA THR A 72 -55.56 -3.71 4.97
C THR A 72 -54.51 -3.15 4.00
N LYS A 73 -54.40 -3.78 2.83
CA LYS A 73 -53.93 -3.17 1.57
C LYS A 73 -55.02 -2.24 1.01
N PRO A 74 -54.68 -1.41 0.00
CA PRO A 74 -55.23 -1.72 -1.33
C PRO A 74 -54.22 -1.63 -2.48
N VAL A 75 -54.40 -2.56 -3.42
CA VAL A 75 -54.05 -2.52 -4.85
C VAL A 75 -55.30 -1.92 -5.53
N GLU A 76 -55.25 -1.08 -6.58
CA GLU A 76 -55.11 -1.47 -8.00
C GLU A 76 -55.40 -0.24 -8.89
N GLN A 77 -54.66 -0.04 -10.00
CA GLN A 77 -55.25 0.01 -11.35
C GLN A 77 -54.20 0.29 -12.45
N ARG A 78 -54.15 -0.65 -13.40
CA ARG A 78 -53.54 -0.54 -14.74
C ARG A 78 -54.60 -0.05 -15.74
N MET A 79 -54.17 0.56 -16.85
CA MET A 79 -54.61 0.36 -18.26
C MET A 79 -53.61 1.13 -19.17
N SER A 80 -52.79 0.48 -20.01
CA SER A 80 -52.98 0.14 -21.46
C SER A 80 -53.42 1.33 -22.34
N GLY A 81 -52.85 1.64 -23.50
CA GLY A 81 -51.83 1.04 -24.35
C GLY A 81 -51.65 1.92 -25.63
N GLY A 82 -50.77 1.51 -26.54
CA GLY A 82 -50.65 2.12 -27.88
C GLY A 82 -49.31 1.84 -28.56
N VAL A 83 -49.32 0.93 -29.53
CA VAL A 83 -48.20 0.44 -30.36
C VAL A 83 -48.06 1.31 -31.62
N THR A 84 -46.83 1.59 -32.05
CA THR A 84 -46.51 1.64 -33.49
C THR A 84 -45.12 1.06 -33.72
N GLU A 85 -45.06 0.01 -34.54
CA GLU A 85 -43.87 -0.65 -35.08
C GLU A 85 -43.14 0.26 -36.09
N THR A 86 -41.81 0.19 -36.14
CA THR A 86 -41.08 -0.08 -37.39
C THR A 86 -39.78 -0.82 -37.07
N GLN A 87 -39.55 -1.92 -37.78
CA GLN A 87 -38.42 -2.84 -37.72
C GLN A 87 -37.13 -2.26 -38.32
N HIS A 88 -35.96 -2.61 -37.78
CA HIS A 88 -34.88 -3.21 -38.58
C HIS A 88 -33.81 -3.88 -37.69
N SER A 89 -33.48 -5.13 -38.04
CA SER A 89 -32.30 -5.90 -37.67
C SER A 89 -31.02 -5.18 -38.13
N THR A 90 -29.81 -5.39 -37.60
CA THR A 90 -29.08 -6.66 -37.36
C THR A 90 -27.75 -6.31 -36.65
N ASP A 91 -27.22 -7.24 -35.86
CA ASP A 91 -25.82 -7.44 -35.40
C ASP A 91 -24.84 -6.25 -35.40
N GLU A 92 -24.32 -5.90 -34.22
CA GLU A 92 -22.86 -5.75 -34.01
C GLU A 92 -22.50 -5.67 -32.51
N GLN A 93 -21.69 -6.65 -32.10
CA GLN A 93 -20.67 -6.66 -31.05
C GLN A 93 -20.88 -5.84 -29.76
N ALA A 94 -21.02 -6.60 -28.67
CA ALA A 94 -20.73 -6.16 -27.32
C ALA A 94 -19.27 -5.66 -27.23
N ASP A 95 -19.09 -4.35 -27.24
CA ASP A 95 -17.82 -3.69 -26.91
C ASP A 95 -17.67 -3.62 -25.39
N SER A 96 -16.62 -4.28 -24.90
CA SER A 96 -16.18 -4.30 -23.52
C SER A 96 -15.69 -2.91 -23.11
N GLY A 97 -16.53 -2.17 -22.37
CA GLY A 97 -16.26 -0.81 -21.89
C GLY A 97 -15.17 -0.71 -20.82
N LEU A 98 -13.90 -0.85 -21.21
CA LEU A 98 -12.72 -0.53 -20.41
C LEU A 98 -11.65 0.17 -21.25
N LYS A 99 -11.95 1.29 -21.92
CA LYS A 99 -10.92 2.13 -22.57
C LYS A 99 -11.26 3.63 -22.55
N LYS A 100 -10.97 4.29 -21.41
CA LYS A 100 -10.52 5.70 -21.23
C LYS A 100 -10.76 6.15 -19.78
N GLU A 101 -9.95 5.71 -18.83
CA GLU A 101 -10.04 6.19 -17.43
C GLU A 101 -8.68 6.58 -16.81
N SER A 102 -7.65 6.78 -17.62
CA SER A 102 -6.36 7.23 -17.13
C SER A 102 -5.97 8.44 -17.96
N GLY A 103 -6.06 9.65 -17.41
CA GLY A 103 -5.53 10.89 -18.00
C GLY A 103 -4.00 10.93 -18.18
N VAL A 104 -3.42 9.80 -18.58
CA VAL A 104 -2.02 9.54 -18.90
C VAL A 104 -1.96 9.14 -20.38
N HIS A 105 -0.97 9.64 -21.10
CA HIS A 105 -0.75 9.24 -22.49
C HIS A 105 -0.42 7.75 -22.57
N GLU A 106 -1.21 7.01 -23.34
CA GLU A 106 -1.08 5.58 -23.55
C GLU A 106 -0.63 5.32 -24.98
N SER A 107 0.35 4.45 -25.17
CA SER A 107 0.78 4.00 -26.49
C SER A 107 0.87 2.48 -26.57
N GLU A 108 0.34 1.91 -27.65
CA GLU A 108 0.44 0.48 -27.93
C GLU A 108 1.90 0.05 -28.09
N GLN A 109 2.74 0.94 -28.63
CA GLN A 109 4.18 0.69 -28.74
C GLN A 109 4.81 0.51 -27.35
N ARG A 110 4.47 1.36 -26.37
CA ARG A 110 4.97 1.21 -25.01
C ARG A 110 4.46 -0.08 -24.39
N GLU A 111 3.17 -0.37 -24.52
CA GLU A 111 2.58 -1.58 -23.94
C GLU A 111 3.27 -2.85 -24.47
N SER A 112 3.58 -2.90 -25.78
CA SER A 112 4.23 -4.05 -26.41
C SER A 112 5.64 -4.33 -25.91
N VAL A 113 6.31 -3.34 -25.31
CA VAL A 113 7.66 -3.49 -24.74
C VAL A 113 7.65 -3.63 -23.21
N VAL A 114 6.50 -3.49 -22.54
CA VAL A 114 6.42 -3.76 -21.10
C VAL A 114 6.67 -5.25 -20.87
N PRO A 115 7.55 -5.62 -19.92
CA PRO A 115 7.79 -7.03 -19.62
C PRO A 115 6.51 -7.74 -19.21
N SER A 116 6.25 -8.90 -19.82
CA SER A 116 5.10 -9.78 -19.57
C SER A 116 4.98 -10.24 -18.11
N SER A 117 6.10 -10.18 -17.37
CA SER A 117 6.12 -10.47 -15.95
C SER A 117 5.58 -9.33 -15.08
N ILE A 118 5.43 -8.10 -15.59
CA ILE A 118 4.73 -7.00 -14.91
C ILE A 118 3.22 -7.18 -15.09
N LEU A 119 2.53 -7.45 -13.97
CA LEU A 119 1.09 -7.65 -13.93
C LEU A 119 0.33 -6.33 -13.82
N GLU A 120 0.95 -5.33 -13.18
CA GLU A 120 0.40 -3.99 -12.98
C GLU A 120 1.55 -3.03 -12.68
N LYS A 121 1.42 -1.77 -13.08
CA LYS A 121 2.30 -0.67 -12.68
C LYS A 121 1.49 0.59 -12.37
N GLY A 122 2.10 1.56 -11.70
CA GLY A 122 1.45 2.83 -11.41
C GLY A 122 2.17 3.67 -10.36
N ILE A 123 1.42 4.55 -9.69
CA ILE A 123 1.93 5.42 -8.62
C ILE A 123 1.51 4.85 -7.25
N ILE A 124 2.43 4.89 -6.30
CA ILE A 124 2.21 4.51 -4.91
C ILE A 124 2.38 5.72 -3.99
N TYR A 125 1.42 5.93 -3.10
CA TYR A 125 1.46 7.00 -2.10
C TYR A 125 1.44 6.39 -0.70
N PHE A 126 2.27 6.89 0.21
CA PHE A 126 2.34 6.40 1.58
C PHE A 126 1.79 7.43 2.55
N PHE A 127 0.95 6.99 3.47
CA PHE A 127 0.32 7.82 4.47
C PHE A 127 0.47 7.21 5.86
N PHE A 128 0.54 8.08 6.86
CA PHE A 128 0.31 7.68 8.24
C PHE A 128 -0.84 8.50 8.81
N ARG A 129 -1.51 7.96 9.81
CA ARG A 129 -2.47 8.74 10.59
C ARG A 129 -1.95 8.92 12.00
N PRO A 130 -1.94 10.14 12.56
CA PRO A 130 -1.66 10.35 13.97
C PRO A 130 -2.62 9.57 14.88
N ARG A 131 -2.29 9.47 16.15
CA ARG A 131 -3.22 9.03 17.19
C ARG A 131 -4.28 10.11 17.42
N VAL A 132 -5.40 9.68 18.00
CA VAL A 132 -6.49 10.57 18.40
C VAL A 132 -5.95 11.67 19.32
N ASN A 133 -6.30 12.92 19.04
CA ASN A 133 -5.86 14.12 19.76
C ASN A 133 -4.33 14.33 19.73
N VAL A 134 -3.65 13.91 18.67
CA VAL A 134 -2.24 14.19 18.43
C VAL A 134 -2.08 14.94 17.12
N ASP A 135 -2.21 16.25 17.20
CA ASP A 135 -2.13 17.15 16.04
C ASP A 135 -0.71 17.27 15.51
N ASP A 136 0.31 17.07 16.36
CA ASP A 136 1.70 17.15 15.96
C ASP A 136 2.50 15.91 16.40
N PRO A 137 2.72 14.93 15.50
CA PRO A 137 3.42 13.70 15.84
C PRO A 137 4.94 13.93 15.91
N HIS A 138 5.54 13.52 17.04
CA HIS A 138 6.98 13.64 17.31
C HIS A 138 7.74 12.32 17.13
N GLY A 139 7.06 11.26 16.68
CA GLY A 139 7.68 9.96 16.48
C GLY A 139 6.69 8.84 16.19
N MET A 140 7.22 7.62 16.00
CA MET A 140 6.41 6.42 15.76
C MET A 140 5.42 6.10 16.90
N GLY A 141 5.66 6.60 18.11
CA GLY A 141 4.72 6.48 19.24
C GLY A 141 3.37 7.12 18.96
N ASP A 142 3.38 8.26 18.28
CA ASP A 142 2.26 9.15 18.00
C ASP A 142 1.47 8.78 16.75
N VAL A 143 1.98 7.83 15.97
CA VAL A 143 1.29 7.29 14.80
C VAL A 143 0.27 6.24 15.26
N SER A 144 -0.91 6.18 14.67
CA SER A 144 -1.88 5.11 14.91
C SER A 144 -1.66 3.95 13.94
N ARG A 145 -1.68 4.23 12.64
CA ARG A 145 -1.60 3.23 11.55
C ARG A 145 -0.91 3.79 10.32
N SER A 146 -0.43 2.88 9.48
CA SER A 146 0.18 3.16 8.19
C SER A 146 -0.71 2.67 7.07
N PHE A 147 -0.77 3.44 6.00
CA PHE A 147 -1.55 3.17 4.81
C PHE A 147 -0.69 3.40 3.58
N PHE A 148 -1.04 2.73 2.50
CA PHE A 148 -0.51 3.06 1.20
C PHE A 148 -1.63 2.97 0.17
N VAL A 149 -1.57 3.85 -0.81
CA VAL A 149 -2.53 3.93 -1.91
C VAL A 149 -1.82 3.47 -3.16
N LEU A 150 -2.36 2.46 -3.83
CA LEU A 150 -1.95 2.06 -5.17
C LEU A 150 -2.88 2.73 -6.17
N ARG A 151 -2.28 3.42 -7.13
CA ARG A 151 -2.96 4.05 -8.25
C ARG A 151 -2.44 3.42 -9.54
N PRO A 152 -3.10 2.36 -10.04
CA PRO A 152 -2.72 1.70 -11.27
C PRO A 152 -2.76 2.65 -12.47
N THR A 153 -1.87 2.41 -13.43
CA THR A 153 -1.92 3.02 -14.76
C THR A 153 -2.00 1.92 -15.82
N PRO A 154 -2.50 2.21 -17.03
CA PRO A 154 -2.37 1.29 -18.16
C PRO A 154 -0.92 0.86 -18.37
N LEU A 155 -0.69 -0.35 -18.86
CA LEU A 155 0.68 -0.83 -19.10
C LEU A 155 1.37 0.03 -20.17
N GLY A 156 0.64 0.50 -21.19
CA GLY A 156 1.17 1.43 -22.20
C GLY A 156 1.34 2.88 -21.74
N ALA A 157 1.07 3.19 -20.47
CA ALA A 157 1.12 4.55 -19.94
C ALA A 157 2.56 5.07 -19.81
N GLU A 158 2.79 6.31 -20.23
CA GLU A 158 4.03 7.07 -20.02
C GLU A 158 3.73 8.27 -19.12
N LEU A 159 4.52 8.49 -18.07
CA LEU A 159 4.36 9.67 -17.20
C LEU A 159 5.11 10.85 -17.83
N ASP A 160 4.55 11.43 -18.89
CA ASP A 160 5.25 12.46 -19.65
C ASP A 160 5.21 13.85 -18.99
N ASN A 161 6.14 14.73 -19.39
CA ASN A 161 6.29 16.09 -18.86
C ASN A 161 5.15 17.03 -19.28
N ASN A 162 4.32 16.63 -20.24
CA ASN A 162 3.18 17.41 -20.72
C ASN A 162 1.89 17.06 -19.95
N GLN A 163 1.91 16.00 -19.16
CA GLN A 163 0.83 15.64 -18.25
C GLN A 163 0.86 16.54 -17.03
N GLY A 164 -0.28 17.20 -16.79
CA GLY A 164 -0.51 17.94 -15.56
C GLY A 164 -0.65 17.00 -14.35
N PRO A 165 -1.27 17.47 -13.26
CA PRO A 165 -1.61 16.62 -12.13
C PRO A 165 -2.36 15.37 -12.59
N MET A 166 -2.10 14.27 -11.91
CA MET A 166 -2.69 12.98 -12.27
C MET A 166 -4.23 13.03 -12.23
N ASP A 167 -4.90 12.31 -13.15
CA ASP A 167 -6.38 12.28 -13.29
C ASP A 167 -7.13 12.08 -11.96
N LYS A 168 -8.17 12.86 -11.69
CA LYS A 168 -8.91 12.76 -10.42
C LYS A 168 -9.87 11.58 -10.38
N ASP A 169 -10.26 11.07 -11.55
CA ASP A 169 -11.22 9.97 -11.69
C ASP A 169 -10.56 8.60 -11.66
N ALA A 170 -9.23 8.55 -11.69
CA ALA A 170 -8.46 7.31 -11.62
C ALA A 170 -8.81 6.49 -10.37
N ARG A 171 -8.96 5.18 -10.59
CA ARG A 171 -9.35 4.22 -9.56
C ARG A 171 -8.15 3.82 -8.72
N CYS A 172 -8.20 4.16 -7.44
CA CYS A 172 -7.18 3.90 -6.45
C CYS A 172 -7.63 2.80 -5.48
N ARG A 173 -6.65 2.07 -4.95
CA ARG A 173 -6.83 1.09 -3.86
C ARG A 173 -6.18 1.64 -2.61
N LEU A 174 -6.94 1.78 -1.53
CA LEU A 174 -6.41 2.13 -0.21
C LEU A 174 -6.11 0.83 0.55
N LEU A 175 -4.84 0.62 0.86
CA LEU A 175 -4.36 -0.50 1.65
C LEU A 175 -3.91 -0.04 3.03
N MET A 176 -4.16 -0.88 4.01
CA MET A 176 -3.80 -0.65 5.41
C MET A 176 -2.86 -1.74 5.90
N LEU A 177 -1.80 -1.33 6.59
CA LEU A 177 -0.95 -2.20 7.40
C LEU A 177 -1.25 -1.93 8.88
N PRO A 178 -1.71 -2.93 9.68
CA PRO A 178 -1.97 -2.72 11.11
C PRO A 178 -0.70 -2.40 11.90
N LYS A 179 0.44 -2.91 11.44
CA LYS A 179 1.75 -2.49 11.96
C LYS A 179 2.14 -1.17 11.34
N LYS A 180 2.80 -0.33 12.15
CA LYS A 180 3.25 0.98 11.70
C LYS A 180 4.44 0.87 10.73
N LYS A 181 5.34 -0.08 10.96
CA LYS A 181 6.53 -0.28 10.13
C LYS A 181 6.28 -1.35 9.08
N PHE A 182 6.68 -1.08 7.83
CA PHE A 182 6.68 -2.06 6.74
C PHE A 182 7.74 -3.13 6.96
N PRO A 183 7.53 -4.37 6.50
CA PRO A 183 8.49 -5.43 6.67
C PRO A 183 9.75 -5.16 5.84
N THR A 184 10.91 -5.20 6.50
CA THR A 184 12.22 -4.83 5.93
C THR A 184 13.14 -6.03 5.71
N SER A 185 12.75 -7.21 6.17
CA SER A 185 13.53 -8.44 6.02
C SER A 185 12.65 -9.66 5.70
N ALA A 186 13.21 -10.69 5.07
CA ALA A 186 12.49 -11.93 4.75
C ALA A 186 11.95 -12.71 5.96
N LYS A 187 12.35 -12.31 7.18
CA LYS A 187 11.84 -12.86 8.45
C LYS A 187 10.58 -12.12 8.93
N GLU A 188 10.40 -10.88 8.49
CA GLU A 188 9.23 -10.05 8.82
C GLU A 188 8.10 -10.35 7.85
N ARG A 189 6.92 -10.63 8.42
CA ARG A 189 5.71 -10.96 7.68
C ARG A 189 4.54 -10.30 8.36
N ASP A 190 3.83 -9.48 7.61
CA ASP A 190 2.72 -8.69 8.12
C ASP A 190 1.50 -8.81 7.21
N MET A 191 0.33 -8.86 7.82
CA MET A 191 -0.93 -8.84 7.11
C MET A 191 -1.27 -7.41 6.73
N ALA A 192 -1.52 -7.17 5.45
CA ALA A 192 -2.14 -5.95 4.93
C ALA A 192 -3.55 -6.24 4.45
N PHE A 193 -4.36 -5.19 4.34
CA PHE A 193 -5.78 -5.29 4.01
C PHE A 193 -6.16 -4.22 3.00
N VAL A 194 -7.05 -4.56 2.08
CA VAL A 194 -7.72 -3.56 1.24
C VAL A 194 -8.84 -2.93 2.06
N GLU A 195 -8.62 -1.70 2.51
CA GLU A 195 -9.62 -0.92 3.26
C GLU A 195 -10.72 -0.42 2.31
N LYS A 196 -10.31 0.12 1.15
CA LYS A 196 -11.23 0.57 0.09
C LYS A 196 -10.65 0.23 -1.27
N ALA A 197 -11.48 -0.34 -2.14
CA ALA A 197 -11.13 -0.63 -3.54
C ALA A 197 -11.85 0.35 -4.49
N GLY A 198 -11.25 0.61 -5.66
CA GLY A 198 -11.88 1.35 -6.75
C GLY A 198 -12.28 2.80 -6.43
N GLN A 199 -11.58 3.46 -5.51
CA GLN A 199 -11.92 4.82 -5.07
C GLN A 199 -11.31 5.87 -5.99
N THR A 200 -12.05 6.92 -6.33
CA THR A 200 -11.46 8.10 -6.96
C THR A 200 -10.55 8.83 -5.97
N VAL A 201 -9.62 9.64 -6.47
CA VAL A 201 -8.78 10.49 -5.62
C VAL A 201 -9.64 11.39 -4.73
N LYS A 202 -10.70 11.98 -5.30
CA LYS A 202 -11.65 12.81 -4.55
C LYS A 202 -12.30 12.04 -3.39
N ASN A 203 -12.73 10.80 -3.62
CA ASN A 203 -13.32 9.99 -2.55
C ASN A 203 -12.31 9.65 -1.45
N LEU A 204 -11.03 9.43 -1.80
CA LEU A 204 -9.96 9.23 -0.82
C LEU A 204 -9.71 10.52 -0.01
N GLN A 205 -9.71 11.67 -0.67
CA GLN A 205 -9.57 12.97 -0.01
C GLN A 205 -10.69 13.18 1.03
N ASP A 206 -11.94 13.09 0.58
CA ASP A 206 -13.11 13.42 1.40
C ASP A 206 -13.32 12.42 2.56
N ASN A 207 -12.99 11.14 2.36
CA ASN A 207 -13.39 10.06 3.28
C ASN A 207 -12.22 9.32 3.95
N PHE A 208 -10.97 9.66 3.64
CA PHE A 208 -9.79 9.05 4.26
C PHE A 208 -8.74 10.08 4.67
N VAL A 209 -8.43 11.06 3.82
CA VAL A 209 -7.44 12.08 4.17
C VAL A 209 -7.98 13.05 5.20
N ALA A 210 -9.21 13.54 5.02
CA ALA A 210 -9.82 14.51 5.92
C ALA A 210 -10.04 13.96 7.34
N SER A 211 -9.81 14.82 8.33
CA SER A 211 -10.16 14.58 9.73
C SER A 211 -11.65 14.39 9.91
N SER A 212 -11.99 13.66 10.97
CA SER A 212 -13.38 13.44 11.36
C SER A 212 -13.52 13.52 12.87
N THR A 213 -14.53 14.25 13.31
CA THR A 213 -14.85 14.43 14.72
C THR A 213 -16.07 13.57 15.06
N TYR A 214 -15.98 12.79 16.13
CA TYR A 214 -17.05 11.91 16.58
C TYR A 214 -17.18 11.92 18.11
N GLN A 215 -18.41 11.75 18.59
CA GLN A 215 -18.70 11.68 20.03
C GLN A 215 -18.54 10.26 20.53
N THR A 216 -17.85 10.09 21.67
CA THR A 216 -17.76 8.81 22.37
C THR A 216 -18.62 8.81 23.62
N ALA A 217 -19.31 7.69 23.86
CA ALA A 217 -20.22 7.53 24.99
C ALA A 217 -19.52 7.70 26.37
N THR A 218 -18.21 7.46 26.44
CA THR A 218 -17.47 7.45 27.71
C THR A 218 -16.48 8.59 27.88
N ARG A 219 -16.06 9.27 26.79
CA ARG A 219 -14.95 10.21 26.81
C ARG A 219 -15.19 11.48 26.00
N GLY A 220 -16.44 11.78 25.65
CA GLY A 220 -16.81 13.00 24.93
C GLY A 220 -16.30 13.01 23.48
N GLU A 221 -16.11 14.21 22.95
CA GLU A 221 -15.68 14.45 21.57
C GLU A 221 -14.25 13.94 21.32
N ARG A 222 -14.06 13.25 20.19
CA ARG A 222 -12.75 12.80 19.72
C ARG A 222 -12.57 13.20 18.29
N THR A 223 -11.38 13.73 17.97
CA THR A 223 -10.99 14.03 16.61
C THR A 223 -10.03 12.95 16.11
N THR A 224 -10.36 12.37 14.97
CA THR A 224 -9.42 11.60 14.19
C THR A 224 -8.72 12.56 13.26
N GLU A 225 -7.42 12.75 13.49
CA GLU A 225 -6.59 13.63 12.67
C GLU A 225 -6.48 13.18 11.21
N ASP A 226 -6.16 14.14 10.35
CA ASP A 226 -5.93 13.94 8.92
C ASP A 226 -4.89 12.83 8.67
N ALA A 227 -5.11 12.01 7.65
CA ALA A 227 -4.06 11.12 7.16
C ALA A 227 -3.00 11.94 6.41
N ARG A 228 -1.75 11.85 6.84
CA ARG A 228 -0.65 12.67 6.30
C ARG A 228 0.16 11.86 5.29
N PRO A 229 0.30 12.32 4.04
CA PRO A 229 1.24 11.71 3.13
C PRO A 229 2.66 11.94 3.66
N TYR A 230 3.55 10.96 3.46
CA TYR A 230 4.96 11.09 3.82
C TYR A 230 5.92 10.55 2.74
N ALA A 231 5.40 9.87 1.71
CA ALA A 231 6.18 9.53 0.52
C ALA A 231 5.28 9.29 -0.70
N GLU A 232 5.84 9.47 -1.88
CA GLU A 232 5.30 9.10 -3.19
C GLU A 232 6.38 8.35 -3.96
N GLY A 233 5.97 7.40 -4.78
CA GLY A 233 6.84 6.72 -5.71
C GLY A 233 6.08 6.07 -6.84
N VAL A 234 6.80 5.33 -7.66
CA VAL A 234 6.23 4.43 -8.66
C VAL A 234 6.28 2.99 -8.15
N TYR A 235 5.39 2.13 -8.65
CA TYR A 235 5.40 0.72 -8.31
C TYR A 235 5.15 -0.17 -9.51
N ALA A 236 5.55 -1.44 -9.35
CA ALA A 236 5.15 -2.54 -10.21
C ALA A 236 4.80 -3.78 -9.37
N ILE A 237 3.72 -4.46 -9.73
CA ILE A 237 3.45 -5.82 -9.28
C ILE A 237 4.05 -6.76 -10.32
N THR A 238 5.08 -7.50 -9.94
CA THR A 238 5.78 -8.43 -10.85
C THR A 238 5.54 -9.87 -10.45
N SER A 239 5.44 -10.75 -11.43
CA SER A 239 5.27 -12.18 -11.26
C SER A 239 6.62 -12.90 -11.42
N SER A 240 6.82 -13.91 -10.58
CA SER A 240 7.90 -14.87 -10.69
C SER A 240 7.31 -16.28 -10.65
N LYS A 241 8.15 -17.32 -10.82
CA LYS A 241 7.69 -18.72 -10.87
C LYS A 241 6.86 -19.17 -9.66
N ARG A 242 7.07 -18.57 -8.48
CA ARG A 242 6.44 -19.03 -7.21
C ARG A 242 5.91 -17.91 -6.32
N ALA A 243 6.02 -16.66 -6.76
CA ALA A 243 5.68 -15.51 -5.94
C ALA A 243 5.33 -14.31 -6.81
N SER A 244 4.56 -13.38 -6.25
CA SER A 244 4.43 -12.04 -6.79
C SER A 244 5.21 -11.08 -5.90
N HIS A 245 5.73 -10.03 -6.50
CA HIS A 245 6.47 -8.98 -5.82
C HIS A 245 5.76 -7.65 -6.03
N LEU A 246 5.68 -6.84 -4.98
CA LEU A 246 5.36 -5.41 -5.08
C LEU A 246 6.68 -4.66 -4.95
N ALA A 247 7.21 -4.16 -6.07
CA ALA A 247 8.40 -3.32 -6.11
C ALA A 247 8.01 -1.85 -6.18
N TYR A 248 8.82 -0.99 -5.56
CA TYR A 248 8.65 0.45 -5.61
C TYR A 248 9.98 1.19 -5.72
N GLU A 249 9.93 2.41 -6.27
CA GLU A 249 10.97 3.42 -6.18
C GLU A 249 10.33 4.74 -5.77
N LEU A 250 10.82 5.33 -4.67
CA LEU A 250 10.32 6.60 -4.18
C LEU A 250 10.87 7.74 -5.04
N THR A 251 10.01 8.69 -5.39
CA THR A 251 10.40 9.91 -6.10
C THR A 251 10.17 11.15 -5.24
N ILE A 252 9.36 11.02 -4.18
CA ILE A 252 9.16 12.08 -3.18
C ILE A 252 9.16 11.45 -1.77
N PRO A 253 9.91 12.00 -0.80
CA PRO A 253 10.89 13.08 -0.96
C PRO A 253 12.10 12.62 -1.80
N ALA A 254 12.78 13.56 -2.44
CA ALA A 254 13.98 13.27 -3.22
C ALA A 254 15.12 12.66 -2.38
N GLU A 255 15.20 13.03 -1.09
CA GLU A 255 16.08 12.43 -0.11
C GLU A 255 15.25 11.91 1.07
N LEU A 256 15.49 10.66 1.46
CA LEU A 256 14.82 10.08 2.61
C LEU A 256 15.33 10.69 3.91
N GLY A 257 14.42 10.90 4.85
CA GLY A 257 14.77 11.27 6.20
C GLY A 257 14.28 10.26 7.22
N GLU A 258 14.44 10.64 8.49
CA GLU A 258 14.09 9.84 9.66
C GLU A 258 12.66 9.28 9.59
N VAL A 259 11.69 10.07 9.11
CA VAL A 259 10.29 9.64 9.00
C VAL A 259 10.18 8.40 8.11
N GLN A 260 10.69 8.48 6.87
CA GLN A 260 10.61 7.37 5.92
C GLN A 260 11.33 6.11 6.44
N GLU A 261 12.52 6.29 7.04
CA GLU A 261 13.30 5.20 7.63
C GLU A 261 12.60 4.53 8.81
N ASN A 262 11.94 5.33 9.67
CA ASN A 262 11.17 4.85 10.82
C ASN A 262 9.99 3.96 10.39
N PHE A 263 9.37 4.29 9.26
CA PHE A 263 8.34 3.48 8.62
C PHE A 263 8.89 2.25 7.88
N GLY A 264 10.21 2.12 7.73
CA GLY A 264 10.84 0.98 7.05
C GLY A 264 10.82 1.10 5.53
N LEU A 265 10.70 2.32 5.00
CA LEU A 265 10.88 2.57 3.57
C LEU A 265 12.35 2.76 3.22
N CYS A 266 12.69 2.50 1.96
CA CYS A 266 14.00 2.73 1.36
C CYS A 266 13.80 3.38 -0.02
N GLN A 267 14.86 3.91 -0.64
CA GLN A 267 14.72 4.60 -1.94
C GLN A 267 14.15 3.67 -3.01
N ARG A 268 14.70 2.45 -3.06
CA ARG A 268 14.22 1.32 -3.88
C ARG A 268 13.94 0.15 -2.95
N GLY A 269 12.81 -0.50 -3.12
CA GLY A 269 12.45 -1.64 -2.28
C GLY A 269 11.47 -2.60 -2.95
N SER A 270 11.34 -3.78 -2.37
CA SER A 270 10.31 -4.73 -2.78
C SER A 270 9.81 -5.59 -1.62
N TRP A 271 8.56 -6.03 -1.74
CA TRP A 271 7.95 -7.02 -0.87
C TRP A 271 7.50 -8.23 -1.67
N ILE A 272 7.62 -9.42 -1.09
CA ILE A 272 6.90 -10.58 -1.61
C ILE A 272 5.46 -10.48 -1.11
N VAL A 273 4.50 -10.62 -2.01
CA VAL A 273 3.07 -10.44 -1.73
C VAL A 273 2.26 -11.67 -2.12
N GLN A 274 1.44 -12.13 -1.18
CA GLN A 274 0.56 -13.30 -1.36
C GLN A 274 -0.86 -12.95 -0.96
N SER A 275 -1.85 -13.39 -1.73
CA SER A 275 -3.26 -13.23 -1.39
C SER A 275 -3.72 -14.38 -0.51
N LYS A 276 -4.45 -14.06 0.55
CA LYS A 276 -5.08 -15.05 1.41
C LYS A 276 -6.39 -15.52 0.78
N ASN A 277 -6.56 -16.83 0.71
CA ASN A 277 -7.85 -17.43 0.37
C ASN A 277 -8.83 -17.28 1.56
N PRO A 278 -9.99 -16.61 1.38
CA PRO A 278 -10.99 -16.45 2.44
C PRO A 278 -11.56 -17.76 2.97
N LYS A 279 -11.54 -18.84 2.17
CA LYS A 279 -11.98 -20.20 2.59
C LYS A 279 -11.28 -20.68 3.88
N PHE A 280 -10.10 -20.17 4.20
CA PHE A 280 -9.32 -20.57 5.37
C PHE A 280 -9.26 -19.44 6.42
N PRO A 281 -9.44 -19.78 7.72
CA PRO A 281 -9.33 -18.79 8.78
C PRO A 281 -7.94 -18.16 8.82
N GLY A 282 -7.89 -16.86 9.10
CA GLY A 282 -6.65 -16.12 9.30
C GLY A 282 -6.03 -16.40 10.67
N PRO A 283 -4.75 -16.04 10.87
CA PRO A 283 -4.19 -15.95 12.21
C PRO A 283 -5.05 -14.99 13.05
N PRO A 284 -5.17 -15.19 14.38
CA PRO A 284 -6.03 -14.35 15.23
C PRO A 284 -5.77 -12.84 15.09
N SER A 285 -4.51 -12.44 14.87
CA SER A 285 -4.10 -11.05 14.67
C SER A 285 -4.55 -10.42 13.34
N GLY A 286 -5.07 -11.21 12.39
CA GLY A 286 -5.51 -10.76 11.07
C GLY A 286 -6.90 -11.25 10.69
N GLN A 287 -7.71 -11.68 11.66
CA GLN A 287 -9.11 -12.00 11.43
C GLN A 287 -9.91 -10.70 11.28
N LEU A 288 -10.64 -10.58 10.18
CA LEU A 288 -11.56 -9.48 9.94
C LEU A 288 -13.00 -9.89 10.29
N PRO A 289 -13.86 -8.95 10.71
CA PRO A 289 -15.27 -9.24 10.95
C PRO A 289 -16.02 -9.69 9.69
N LYS A 290 -15.59 -9.20 8.53
CA LYS A 290 -16.12 -9.55 7.20
C LYS A 290 -14.96 -9.91 6.28
N GLU A 291 -15.14 -10.94 5.47
CA GLU A 291 -14.20 -11.34 4.42
C GLU A 291 -14.39 -10.54 3.13
N ALA A 292 -13.47 -10.70 2.19
CA ALA A 292 -13.60 -10.14 0.85
C ALA A 292 -14.75 -10.80 0.10
N ASP A 293 -15.56 -9.98 -0.57
CA ASP A 293 -16.71 -10.44 -1.34
C ASP A 293 -16.27 -10.77 -2.78
N TYR A 294 -15.53 -11.88 -2.92
CA TYR A 294 -15.02 -12.31 -4.21
C TYR A 294 -16.11 -13.01 -5.04
N PRO A 295 -16.27 -12.66 -6.33
CA PRO A 295 -17.08 -13.46 -7.25
C PRO A 295 -16.47 -14.85 -7.42
N GLU A 296 -17.28 -15.82 -7.86
CA GLU A 296 -16.88 -17.22 -8.01
C GLU A 296 -15.64 -17.37 -8.90
N SER A 297 -15.58 -16.63 -10.01
CA SER A 297 -14.42 -16.62 -10.93
C SER A 297 -13.10 -16.23 -10.26
N VAL A 298 -13.13 -15.35 -9.26
CA VAL A 298 -11.95 -14.97 -8.48
C VAL A 298 -11.66 -16.01 -7.40
N ARG A 299 -12.70 -16.55 -6.75
CA ARG A 299 -12.56 -17.58 -5.71
C ARG A 299 -11.92 -18.86 -6.26
N GLU A 300 -12.31 -19.29 -7.46
CA GLU A 300 -11.77 -20.48 -8.12
C GLU A 300 -10.25 -20.39 -8.36
N LYS A 301 -9.71 -19.19 -8.62
CA LYS A 301 -8.27 -18.97 -8.83
C LYS A 301 -7.41 -19.26 -7.60
N PHE A 302 -7.99 -19.28 -6.41
CA PHE A 302 -7.29 -19.71 -5.20
C PHE A 302 -7.17 -21.24 -5.10
N GLY A 303 -8.08 -21.99 -5.74
CA GLY A 303 -8.22 -23.44 -5.58
C GLY A 303 -8.30 -23.85 -4.10
N ASP A 304 -7.58 -24.92 -3.75
CA ASP A 304 -7.46 -25.41 -2.38
C ASP A 304 -6.26 -24.85 -1.61
N LEU A 305 -5.58 -23.85 -2.17
CA LEU A 305 -4.42 -23.23 -1.53
C LEU A 305 -4.88 -22.15 -0.55
N ARG A 306 -4.25 -22.12 0.63
CA ARG A 306 -4.47 -21.05 1.62
C ARG A 306 -3.90 -19.71 1.16
N TRP A 307 -2.79 -19.77 0.43
CA TRP A 307 -2.05 -18.62 -0.06
C TRP A 307 -1.72 -18.84 -1.53
N VAL A 308 -1.92 -17.81 -2.34
CA VAL A 308 -1.51 -17.78 -3.75
C VAL A 308 -0.68 -16.52 -4.01
N PRO A 309 0.21 -16.51 -5.02
CA PRO A 309 0.84 -15.27 -5.48
C PRO A 309 -0.21 -14.18 -5.75
N LEU A 310 0.06 -12.94 -5.35
CA LEU A 310 -0.86 -11.83 -5.59
C LEU A 310 -1.09 -11.62 -7.10
N GLN A 311 -2.35 -11.52 -7.49
CA GLN A 311 -2.78 -10.99 -8.79
C GLN A 311 -3.49 -9.66 -8.54
N PRO A 312 -3.40 -8.67 -9.44
CA PRO A 312 -4.04 -7.37 -9.27
C PRO A 312 -5.54 -7.46 -8.94
N GLU A 313 -6.26 -8.37 -9.61
CA GLU A 313 -7.69 -8.58 -9.38
C GLU A 313 -8.02 -8.99 -7.94
N PHE A 314 -7.10 -9.65 -7.21
CA PHE A 314 -7.37 -10.10 -5.84
C PHE A 314 -7.48 -8.94 -4.85
N ILE A 315 -7.02 -7.74 -5.22
CA ILE A 315 -7.07 -6.55 -4.38
C ILE A 315 -8.07 -5.49 -4.85
N ASP A 316 -8.93 -5.84 -5.81
CA ASP A 316 -10.06 -5.01 -6.24
C ASP A 316 -11.29 -5.12 -5.32
N TYR A 317 -11.15 -5.78 -4.17
CA TYR A 317 -12.25 -6.09 -3.27
C TYR A 317 -11.91 -5.63 -1.84
N PRO A 318 -12.78 -4.84 -1.18
CA PRO A 318 -12.61 -4.51 0.23
C PRO A 318 -12.50 -5.77 1.10
N ASN A 319 -11.74 -5.68 2.19
CA ASN A 319 -11.40 -6.78 3.10
C ASN A 319 -10.51 -7.88 2.50
N ALA A 320 -10.03 -7.73 1.25
CA ALA A 320 -8.99 -8.61 0.72
C ALA A 320 -7.76 -8.57 1.61
N GLN A 321 -7.23 -9.75 1.97
CA GLN A 321 -6.12 -9.88 2.91
C GLN A 321 -4.86 -10.31 2.16
N ILE A 322 -3.78 -9.57 2.37
CA ILE A 322 -2.50 -9.77 1.69
C ILE A 322 -1.44 -10.06 2.75
N LEU A 323 -0.64 -11.09 2.56
CA LEU A 323 0.59 -11.28 3.34
C LEU A 323 1.72 -10.54 2.63
N MET A 324 2.28 -9.52 3.30
CA MET A 324 3.47 -8.81 2.87
C MET A 324 4.68 -9.36 3.62
N ILE A 325 5.69 -9.81 2.88
CA ILE A 325 6.94 -10.36 3.41
C ILE A 325 8.08 -9.44 2.96
N GLY A 326 8.98 -9.09 3.87
CA GLY A 326 10.12 -8.23 3.54
C GLY A 326 10.95 -8.82 2.40
N GLY A 327 11.17 -8.04 1.35
CA GLY A 327 11.95 -8.42 0.18
C GLY A 327 13.32 -7.73 0.18
N ALA A 328 13.65 -7.09 -0.93
CA ALA A 328 14.91 -6.37 -1.08
C ALA A 328 14.81 -4.94 -0.55
N THR A 329 15.91 -4.45 0.04
CA THR A 329 16.09 -3.07 0.52
C THR A 329 17.21 -2.40 -0.27
N ASN A 330 17.02 -1.14 -0.67
CA ASN A 330 17.94 -0.37 -1.52
C ASN A 330 18.20 -1.00 -2.91
N SER A 331 17.32 -1.90 -3.32
CA SER A 331 17.25 -2.52 -4.64
C SER A 331 15.89 -3.21 -4.78
N TRP A 332 15.54 -3.67 -5.98
CA TRP A 332 14.31 -4.44 -6.20
C TRP A 332 14.51 -5.96 -6.03
N GLY A 333 15.76 -6.43 -6.00
CA GLY A 333 16.08 -7.85 -5.94
C GLY A 333 15.40 -8.65 -7.04
N LYS A 334 14.76 -9.77 -6.69
CA LYS A 334 14.04 -10.62 -7.64
C LYS A 334 12.90 -9.94 -8.38
N ALA A 335 12.34 -8.86 -7.81
CA ALA A 335 11.22 -8.17 -8.42
C ALA A 335 11.60 -7.46 -9.74
N ALA A 336 12.90 -7.18 -9.94
CA ALA A 336 13.42 -6.53 -11.14
C ALA A 336 13.88 -7.49 -12.24
N THR A 337 13.77 -8.81 -12.02
CA THR A 337 14.25 -9.82 -12.96
C THR A 337 13.12 -10.76 -13.36
N ALA A 338 12.91 -10.93 -14.66
CA ALA A 338 11.95 -11.90 -15.17
C ALA A 338 12.49 -13.33 -14.95
N GLU A 339 11.75 -14.19 -14.25
CA GLU A 339 12.08 -15.61 -14.09
C GLU A 339 11.20 -16.47 -15.02
N GLY A 340 11.71 -16.99 -16.15
CA GLY A 340 10.90 -17.85 -17.02
C GLY A 340 11.29 -17.88 -18.49
N VAL A 341 10.33 -18.26 -19.34
CA VAL A 341 10.43 -18.09 -20.80
C VAL A 341 10.17 -16.62 -21.07
N LYS A 342 11.13 -15.96 -21.72
CA LYS A 342 11.15 -14.53 -22.01
C LYS A 342 11.29 -14.36 -23.52
N GLN A 343 10.69 -13.32 -24.10
CA GLN A 343 11.05 -12.97 -25.48
C GLN A 343 12.52 -12.50 -25.53
N PRO A 344 13.29 -12.82 -26.58
CA PRO A 344 14.73 -12.55 -26.62
C PRO A 344 15.12 -11.09 -26.39
N ASP A 345 14.23 -10.16 -26.72
CA ASP A 345 14.40 -8.70 -26.71
C ASP A 345 13.52 -7.98 -25.69
N GLU A 346 12.74 -8.71 -24.89
CA GLU A 346 11.93 -8.14 -23.82
C GLU A 346 12.85 -7.46 -22.78
N PRO A 347 12.51 -6.28 -22.26
CA PRO A 347 13.29 -5.65 -21.20
C PRO A 347 13.15 -6.41 -19.87
N GLU A 348 14.01 -6.12 -18.91
CA GLU A 348 13.81 -6.61 -17.54
C GLU A 348 12.77 -5.74 -16.82
N PRO A 349 11.96 -6.29 -15.88
CA PRO A 349 11.03 -5.49 -15.08
C PRO A 349 11.68 -4.30 -14.37
N GLY A 350 12.94 -4.45 -13.94
CA GLY A 350 13.69 -3.35 -13.35
C GLY A 350 13.95 -2.20 -14.31
N GLN A 351 14.12 -2.46 -15.61
CA GLN A 351 14.32 -1.40 -16.62
C GLN A 351 13.04 -0.60 -16.84
N GLU A 352 11.88 -1.26 -16.86
CA GLU A 352 10.59 -0.58 -16.94
C GLU A 352 10.31 0.25 -15.67
N LEU A 353 10.66 -0.28 -14.49
CA LEU A 353 10.47 0.44 -13.23
C LEU A 353 11.40 1.65 -13.10
N GLU A 354 12.66 1.53 -13.54
CA GLU A 354 13.61 2.64 -13.62
C GLU A 354 13.11 3.72 -14.57
N ARG A 355 12.66 3.32 -15.77
CA ARG A 355 12.07 4.26 -16.73
C ARG A 355 10.83 4.96 -16.17
N LEU A 356 9.94 4.23 -15.51
CA LEU A 356 8.75 4.81 -14.89
C LEU A 356 9.12 5.80 -13.77
N ALA A 357 10.17 5.51 -13.00
CA ALA A 357 10.68 6.42 -11.97
C ALA A 357 11.26 7.71 -12.59
N GLU A 358 12.09 7.60 -13.64
CA GLU A 358 12.65 8.75 -14.36
C GLU A 358 11.55 9.65 -14.97
N GLU A 359 10.55 9.04 -15.62
CA GLU A 359 9.38 9.73 -16.14
C GLU A 359 8.63 10.47 -15.01
N ASN A 360 8.42 9.80 -13.87
CA ASN A 360 7.76 10.39 -12.73
C ASN A 360 8.57 11.52 -12.07
N GLU A 361 9.90 11.38 -11.97
CA GLU A 361 10.79 12.44 -11.48
C GLU A 361 10.70 13.68 -12.35
N HIS A 362 10.73 13.53 -13.68
CA HIS A 362 10.54 14.66 -14.56
C HIS A 362 9.16 15.29 -14.39
N ARG A 363 8.08 14.51 -14.27
CA ARG A 363 6.74 15.05 -13.97
C ARG A 363 6.74 15.86 -12.67
N VAL A 364 7.36 15.34 -11.61
CA VAL A 364 7.49 16.02 -10.30
C VAL A 364 8.28 17.32 -10.41
N GLU A 365 9.38 17.34 -11.17
CA GLU A 365 10.21 18.52 -11.43
C GLU A 365 9.47 19.60 -12.23
N HIS A 366 8.66 19.21 -13.22
CA HIS A 366 7.85 20.12 -14.03
C HIS A 366 6.66 20.70 -13.25
N LEU A 367 6.21 19.99 -12.23
CA LEU A 367 5.20 20.46 -11.28
C LEU A 367 5.87 21.27 -10.15
N LYS A 368 5.36 21.19 -8.92
CA LYS A 368 5.88 21.97 -7.78
C LYS A 368 6.86 21.15 -6.92
N GLY A 369 7.63 20.25 -7.53
CA GLY A 369 8.55 19.37 -6.81
C GLY A 369 7.81 18.52 -5.78
N ASN A 370 8.27 18.53 -4.53
CA ASN A 370 7.67 17.74 -3.45
C ASN A 370 6.17 18.05 -3.20
N ASP A 371 5.67 19.21 -3.62
CA ASP A 371 4.25 19.55 -3.46
C ASP A 371 3.34 18.82 -4.48
N THR A 372 3.93 18.11 -5.43
CA THR A 372 3.22 17.32 -6.45
C THR A 372 2.30 16.28 -5.83
N VAL A 373 2.75 15.62 -4.75
CA VAL A 373 1.94 14.64 -4.00
C VAL A 373 0.61 15.23 -3.55
N PHE A 374 0.60 16.49 -3.10
CA PHE A 374 -0.63 17.14 -2.64
C PHE A 374 -1.53 17.48 -3.82
N GLN A 375 -0.96 17.91 -4.95
CA GLN A 375 -1.72 18.19 -6.17
C GLN A 375 -2.38 16.94 -6.74
N ASP A 376 -1.63 15.85 -6.84
CA ASP A 376 -2.11 14.55 -7.34
C ASP A 376 -3.23 13.99 -6.46
N LEU A 377 -3.16 14.24 -5.16
CA LEU A 377 -4.13 13.79 -4.17
C LEU A 377 -5.27 14.81 -3.94
N GLY A 378 -5.30 15.91 -4.69
CA GLY A 378 -6.31 16.98 -4.54
C GLY A 378 -6.21 17.77 -3.22
N MET A 379 -5.15 17.58 -2.44
CA MET A 379 -4.90 18.27 -1.18
C MET A 379 -4.40 19.70 -1.41
N TYR A 380 -4.89 20.65 -0.60
CA TYR A 380 -4.37 22.01 -0.62
C TYR A 380 -2.98 22.06 0.02
N ALA A 381 -1.94 22.18 -0.80
CA ALA A 381 -0.55 22.29 -0.33
C ALA A 381 -0.36 23.41 0.72
N ASN A 382 -1.16 24.48 0.69
CA ASN A 382 -1.08 25.55 1.69
C ASN A 382 -1.37 25.09 3.14
N ASN A 383 -2.04 23.96 3.33
CA ASN A 383 -2.28 23.37 4.65
C ASN A 383 -1.11 22.51 5.14
N TYR A 384 -0.10 22.25 4.28
CA TYR A 384 1.03 21.37 4.53
C TYR A 384 2.34 22.06 4.15
N ARG A 385 3.20 22.42 5.12
CA ARG A 385 4.44 23.18 4.85
C ARG A 385 5.43 22.47 3.91
N ALA A 386 5.43 21.14 3.91
CA ALA A 386 6.15 20.21 3.02
C ALA A 386 5.82 18.76 3.48
N LEU A 387 6.21 17.74 2.71
CA LEU A 387 6.24 16.37 3.23
C LEU A 387 7.26 16.24 4.38
N PRO A 388 6.90 15.58 5.48
CA PRO A 388 7.80 15.44 6.63
C PRO A 388 8.92 14.45 6.32
N THR A 389 10.17 14.92 6.35
CA THR A 389 11.37 14.06 6.33
C THR A 389 11.94 13.84 7.73
N THR A 390 11.65 14.73 8.67
CA THR A 390 11.96 14.60 10.10
C THR A 390 10.68 14.69 10.93
N TRP A 391 10.74 14.21 12.17
CA TRP A 391 9.65 14.45 13.12
C TRP A 391 9.65 15.91 13.56
N ASN A 392 8.49 16.48 13.89
CA ASN A 392 8.48 17.85 14.38
C ASN A 392 9.21 17.91 15.74
N GLY A 393 10.09 18.89 15.93
CA GLY A 393 10.86 19.06 17.17
C GLY A 393 12.12 18.20 17.33
N SER A 394 12.57 17.50 16.28
CA SER A 394 13.87 16.81 16.24
C SER A 394 15.05 17.75 15.98
#